data_AF-A0ABD0QZA4-F1
#
_entry.id   AF-A0ABD0QZA4-F1
#
_cell.length_a   1.000
_cell.length_b   1.000
_cell.length_c   1.000
_cell.angle_alpha   90.00
_cell.angle_beta   90.00
_cell.angle_gamma   90.00
#
_symmetry.space_group_name_H-M   'P 1'
#
loop_
_entity.id
_entity.type
_entity.pdbx_description
1 polymer ?
#
loop_
_entity_poly.entity_id
_entity_poly.type
_entity_poly.pdbx_seq_one_letter_code
_entity_poly.pdbx_strand_id
1 'polypeptide(L)' 'MSWFKDGIELFDGGSVKVVKELNQSRLQIKDCLRSDSGEIKIRLKNPFGTTEAFSRLIVV' A
#
# COMPACT_ATOMS: atom_id res chain seq x y z
N MET A 1 8.87 6.26 0.52
CA MET A 1 7.63 5.65 1.03
C MET A 1 7.05 4.77 -0.05
N SER A 2 6.77 3.52 0.28
CA SER A 2 6.36 2.46 -0.65
C SER A 2 5.23 1.63 -0.04
N TRP A 3 4.30 1.20 -0.87
CA TRP A 3 3.20 0.32 -0.50
C TRP A 3 3.44 -1.06 -1.10
N PHE A 4 3.01 -2.11 -0.41
CA PHE A 4 3.17 -3.49 -0.85
C PHE A 4 1.88 -4.26 -0.59
N LYS A 5 1.59 -5.22 -1.47
CA LYS A 5 0.60 -6.27 -1.27
C LYS A 5 1.30 -7.62 -1.33
N ASP A 6 1.18 -8.43 -0.28
CA ASP A 6 1.77 -9.77 -0.19
C ASP A 6 3.27 -9.79 -0.57
N GLY A 7 4.00 -8.75 -0.15
CA GLY A 7 5.43 -8.58 -0.44
C GLY A 7 5.76 -7.95 -1.80
N ILE A 8 4.79 -7.79 -2.71
CA ILE A 8 4.97 -7.17 -4.03
C ILE A 8 4.74 -5.66 -3.92
N GLU A 9 5.67 -4.85 -4.41
CA GLU A 9 5.54 -3.39 -4.40
C GLU A 9 4.42 -2.92 -5.34
N LEU A 10 3.57 -2.02 -4.83
CA LEU A 10 2.46 -1.43 -5.56
C LEU A 10 2.88 -0.08 -6.14
N PHE A 11 2.55 0.12 -7.41
CA PHE A 11 2.78 1.36 -8.13
C PHE A 11 1.45 2.01 -8.51
N ASP A 12 1.47 3.34 -8.67
CA ASP A 12 0.32 4.10 -9.14
C ASP A 12 -0.01 3.69 -10.59
N GLY A 13 -1.26 3.29 -10.84
CA GLY A 13 -1.70 2.83 -12.17
C GLY A 13 -2.81 1.78 -12.11
N GLY A 14 -3.58 1.68 -13.20
CA GLY A 14 -4.69 0.73 -13.31
C GLY A 14 -5.76 0.97 -12.22
N SER A 15 -6.05 -0.06 -11.43
CA SER A 15 -6.96 -0.01 -10.28
C SER A 15 -6.32 0.54 -9.00
N VAL A 16 -4.99 0.70 -8.98
CA VAL A 16 -4.24 1.16 -7.81
C VAL A 16 -3.97 2.65 -7.94
N LYS A 17 -4.30 3.41 -6.88
CA LYS A 17 -3.92 4.82 -6.76
C LYS A 17 -3.15 5.06 -5.47
N VAL A 18 -1.93 5.57 -5.59
CA VAL A 18 -1.07 5.90 -4.45
C VAL A 18 -0.98 7.41 -4.30
N VAL A 19 -1.64 7.95 -3.28
CA VAL A 19 -1.60 9.38 -2.97
C VAL A 19 -0.53 9.64 -1.92
N LYS A 20 0.34 10.63 -2.19
CA LYS A 20 1.39 11.10 -1.28
C LYS A 20 1.21 12.60 -1.08
N GLU A 21 0.99 12.99 0.16
CA GLU A 21 0.90 14.37 0.63
C GLU A 21 1.98 14.58 1.69
N LEU A 22 2.19 15.84 2.11
CA LEU A 22 3.29 16.21 3.02
C LEU A 22 3.32 15.36 4.30
N ASN A 23 2.15 15.09 4.88
CA ASN A 23 2.00 14.40 6.17
C ASN A 23 1.15 13.12 6.09
N GLN A 24 0.73 12.71 4.90
CA GLN A 24 -0.15 11.56 4.74
C GLN A 24 0.19 10.78 3.47
N SER A 25 0.00 9.47 3.52
CA SER A 25 -0.15 8.69 2.31
C SER A 25 -1.36 7.78 2.39
N ARG A 26 -2.00 7.59 1.24
CA ARG A 26 -3.20 6.80 1.09
C ARG A 26 -3.01 5.85 -0.08
N LEU A 27 -3.33 4.58 0.15
CA LEU A 27 -3.50 3.57 -0.89
C LEU A 27 -4.98 3.44 -1.18
N GLN A 28 -5.38 3.61 -2.44
CA GLN A 28 -6.73 3.35 -2.93
C GLN A 28 -6.65 2.21 -3.94
N ILE A 29 -7.49 1.20 -3.76
CA ILE A 29 -7.66 0.10 -4.71
C ILE A 29 -9.12 0.15 -5.15
N LYS A 30 -9.34 0.43 -6.44
CA LYS A 30 -10.67 0.49 -7.06
C LYS A 30 -11.08 -0.89 -7.54
N ASP A 31 -12.39 -1.12 -7.62
CA ASP A 31 -12.97 -2.34 -8.20
C ASP A 31 -12.35 -3.64 -7.64
N CYS A 32 -12.20 -3.69 -6.30
CA CYS A 32 -11.53 -4.78 -5.59
C CYS A 32 -12.14 -6.15 -5.95
N LEU A 33 -11.27 -7.08 -6.33
CA LEU A 33 -11.59 -8.48 -6.56
C LEU A 33 -11.25 -9.31 -5.31
N ARG A 34 -11.82 -10.52 -5.19
CA ARG A 34 -11.46 -11.44 -4.08
C ARG A 34 -9.95 -11.73 -4.03
N SER A 35 -9.29 -11.76 -5.18
CA SER A 35 -7.84 -11.91 -5.32
C SER A 35 -7.03 -10.75 -4.74
N ASP A 36 -7.67 -9.60 -4.47
CA ASP A 36 -7.03 -8.44 -3.84
C ASP A 36 -7.00 -8.55 -2.31
N SER A 37 -7.68 -9.52 -1.71
CA SER A 37 -7.50 -9.83 -0.29
C SER A 37 -6.05 -10.25 -0.04
N GLY A 38 -5.45 -9.76 1.05
CA GLY A 38 -4.05 -10.01 1.34
C GLY A 38 -3.49 -9.09 2.41
N GLU A 39 -2.20 -9.26 2.70
CA GLU A 39 -1.46 -8.36 3.58
C GLU A 39 -1.07 -7.10 2.82
N ILE A 40 -1.37 -5.94 3.39
CA ILE A 40 -0.95 -4.63 2.90
C ILE A 40 0.11 -4.09 3.85
N LYS A 41 1.26 -3.72 3.30
CA LYS A 41 2.35 -3.12 4.05
C LYS A 41 2.67 -1.73 3.52
N ILE A 42 2.87 -0.77 4.42
CA ILE A 42 3.49 0.52 4.10
C ILE A 42 4.89 0.56 4.69
N ARG A 43 5.87 1.00 3.88
CA ARG A 43 7.27 1.20 4.29
C ARG A 43 7.66 2.65 4.11
N LEU A 44 8.16 3.25 5.19
CA LEU A 44 8.73 4.58 5.25
C LEU A 44 10.24 4.44 5.45
N LYS A 45 11.05 4.93 4.50
CA LYS A 45 12.50 4.92 4.56
C LYS A 45 13.03 6.34 4.45
N ASN A 46 13.91 6.73 5.37
CA ASN A 46 14.71 7.95 5.33
C ASN A 46 16.20 7.57 5.56
N PRO A 47 17.14 8.52 5.46
CA PRO A 47 18.57 8.23 5.69
C PRO A 47 18.90 7.67 7.08
N PHE A 48 18.04 7.90 8.08
CA PHE A 48 18.27 7.53 9.47
C PHE A 48 17.58 6.23 9.88
N GLY A 49 16.76 5.65 9.02
CA GLY A 49 16.04 4.43 9.35
C GLY A 49 14.90 4.08 8.42
N THR A 50 14.24 2.98 8.77
CA THR A 50 13.05 2.47 8.10
C THR A 50 12.01 2.11 9.15
N THR A 51 10.76 2.47 8.91
CA THR A 51 9.62 1.99 9.70
C THR A 51 8.59 1.37 8.76
N GLU A 52 7.88 0.37 9.28
CA GLU A 52 6.87 -0.38 8.54
C GLU A 52 5.58 -0.47 9.35
N ALA A 53 4.46 -0.53 8.67
CA ALA A 53 3.17 -0.86 9.27
C ALA A 53 2.41 -1.83 8.37
N PHE A 54 1.63 -2.70 8.98
CA PHE A 54 0.93 -3.81 8.33
C PHE A 54 -0.57 -3.68 8.56
N SER A 55 -1.34 -4.04 7.55
CA SER A 55 -2.80 -4.13 7.57
C SER A 55 -3.22 -5.31 6.71
N ARG A 56 -4.49 -5.72 6.81
CA ARG A 56 -5.04 -6.81 6.00
C ARG A 56 -6.25 -6.30 5.23
N LEU A 57 -6.23 -6.49 3.92
CA LEU A 57 -7.38 -6.23 3.05
C LEU A 57 -8.21 -7.51 2.95
N ILE A 58 -9.53 -7.38 3.16
CA ILE A 58 -10.49 -8.48 3.08
C ILE A 58 -11.63 -8.02 2.16
N VAL A 59 -11.84 -8.76 1.07
CA VAL A 59 -12.92 -8.56 0.11
C VAL A 59 -13.89 -9.74 0.23
N VAL A 60 -15.13 -9.46 0.63
CA VAL A 60 -16.15 -10.47 0.99
C VAL A 60 -17.07 -10.81 -0.18
#